data_AF-A0A553N489-F1
#
_entry.id   AF-A0A553N489-F1
#
_cell.length_a   1.000
_cell.length_b   1.000
_cell.length_c   1.000
_cell.angle_alpha   90.00
_cell.angle_beta   90.00
_cell.angle_gamma   90.00
#
_symmetry.space_group_name_H-M   'P 1'
#
loop_
_entity.id
_entity.type
_entity.pdbx_description
1 polymer ?
#
loop_
_entity_poly.entity_id
_entity_poly.type
_entity_poly.pdbx_seq_one_letter_code
_entity_poly.pdbx_strand_id
1 'polypeptide(L)'
;MNNTNSVEVNEQKATRHKRRKELINEFQVNFFTMRPFSTFPWDSLENEARSSETSEILENILHKTCLNPICQKSPPSLKYRRRFLMELVKLHEMLTADPLDVLYEALSELMCSQEENFCYKTYFLPTGDAVSLAENVALISQGTTGLVTWEAALYLAEWALENTEIFNNK
;
A
#
# COMPACT_ATOMS: atom_id res chain seq x y z
N MET A 1 26.07 -35.58 11.76
CA MET A 1 26.36 -34.61 10.68
C MET A 1 25.07 -33.94 10.14
N ASN A 2 24.03 -33.73 10.96
CA ASN A 2 22.73 -33.22 10.48
C ASN A 2 22.47 -31.74 10.81
N ASN A 3 23.40 -31.07 11.50
CA ASN A 3 23.15 -29.74 12.07
C ASN A 3 23.34 -28.61 11.04
N THR A 4 24.15 -28.82 10.01
CA THR A 4 24.47 -27.79 8.99
C THR A 4 23.29 -27.55 8.03
N ASN A 5 22.60 -28.61 7.58
CA ASN A 5 21.42 -28.48 6.71
C ASN A 5 20.22 -27.82 7.41
N SER A 6 20.08 -27.98 8.73
CA SER A 6 18.97 -27.38 9.49
C SER A 6 19.15 -25.86 9.69
N VAL A 7 20.40 -25.39 9.78
CA VAL A 7 20.72 -23.95 9.93
C VAL A 7 20.52 -23.23 8.59
N GLU A 8 21.01 -23.79 7.48
CA GLU A 8 20.85 -23.18 6.15
C GLU A 8 19.38 -23.09 5.71
N VAL A 9 18.57 -24.11 6.00
CA VAL A 9 17.12 -24.09 5.71
C VAL A 9 16.39 -23.04 6.55
N ASN A 10 16.80 -22.81 7.79
CA ASN A 10 16.22 -21.77 8.64
C ASN A 10 16.61 -20.35 8.19
N GLU A 11 17.86 -20.14 7.77
CA GLU A 11 18.30 -18.86 7.21
C GLU A 11 17.60 -18.51 5.89
N GLN A 12 17.40 -19.51 5.02
CA GLN A 12 16.64 -19.33 3.76
C GLN A 12 15.16 -19.01 4.02
N LYS A 13 14.54 -19.64 5.01
CA LYS A 13 13.15 -19.31 5.41
C LYS A 13 13.05 -17.90 6.00
N ALA A 14 13.99 -17.51 6.87
CA ALA A 14 14.01 -16.19 7.49
C ALA A 14 14.21 -15.07 6.45
N THR A 15 15.10 -15.28 5.48
CA THR A 15 15.34 -14.32 4.39
C THR A 15 14.13 -14.19 3.47
N ARG A 16 13.45 -15.29 3.13
CA ARG A 16 12.19 -15.24 2.38
C ARG A 16 11.09 -14.49 3.13
N HIS A 17 10.90 -14.79 4.41
CA HIS A 17 9.90 -14.11 5.23
C HIS A 17 10.15 -12.59 5.30
N LYS A 18 11.42 -12.19 5.43
CA LYS A 18 11.82 -10.78 5.39
C LYS A 18 11.44 -10.12 4.06
N ARG A 19 11.78 -10.73 2.92
CA ARG A 19 11.44 -10.21 1.58
C ARG A 19 9.94 -10.09 1.37
N ARG A 20 9.17 -11.10 1.79
CA ARG A 20 7.69 -11.07 1.73
C ARG A 20 7.13 -9.89 2.53
N LYS A 21 7.65 -9.65 3.73
CA LYS A 21 7.24 -8.52 4.57
C LYS A 21 7.58 -7.17 3.93
N GLU A 22 8.76 -7.04 3.34
CA GLU A 22 9.19 -5.83 2.61
C GLU A 22 8.28 -5.56 1.41
N LEU A 23 7.97 -6.60 0.62
CA LEU A 23 7.05 -6.52 -0.51
C LEU A 23 5.66 -6.02 -0.09
N ILE A 24 5.07 -6.63 0.94
CA ILE A 24 3.75 -6.21 1.47
C ILE A 24 3.80 -4.76 1.95
N ASN A 25 4.90 -4.36 2.61
CA ASN A 25 5.08 -2.99 3.07
C ASN A 25 5.20 -1.99 1.92
N GLU A 26 5.88 -2.35 0.83
CA GLU A 26 5.98 -1.53 -0.37
C GLU A 26 4.61 -1.31 -1.02
N PHE A 27 3.77 -2.36 -1.10
CA PHE A 27 2.38 -2.25 -1.52
C PHE A 27 1.58 -1.29 -0.62
N GLN A 28 1.75 -1.41 0.71
CA GLN A 28 1.09 -0.53 1.67
C GLN A 28 1.47 0.95 1.44
N VAL A 29 2.77 1.25 1.37
CA VAL A 29 3.27 2.61 1.18
C VAL A 29 2.81 3.18 -0.16
N ASN A 30 2.96 2.44 -1.26
CA ASN A 30 2.57 2.90 -2.59
C ASN A 30 1.07 3.13 -2.70
N PHE A 31 0.25 2.26 -2.10
CA PHE A 31 -1.20 2.40 -2.06
C PHE A 31 -1.64 3.66 -1.32
N PHE A 32 -1.15 3.86 -0.10
CA PHE A 32 -1.56 4.98 0.73
C PHE A 32 -1.04 6.33 0.26
N THR A 33 0.11 6.36 -0.42
CA THR A 33 0.63 7.57 -1.06
C THR A 33 0.07 7.79 -2.47
N MET A 34 -0.85 6.93 -2.92
CA MET A 34 -1.51 6.98 -4.23
C MET A 34 -0.51 7.02 -5.40
N ARG A 35 0.57 6.24 -5.31
CA ARG A 35 1.59 6.19 -6.37
C ARG A 35 1.00 5.59 -7.66
N PRO A 36 1.54 5.95 -8.84
CA PRO A 36 1.13 5.34 -10.10
C PRO A 36 1.29 3.81 -10.06
N PHE A 37 0.34 3.08 -10.63
CA PHE A 37 0.36 1.60 -10.61
C PHE A 37 1.61 0.98 -11.24
N SER A 38 2.29 1.69 -12.14
CA SER A 38 3.58 1.28 -12.72
C SER A 38 4.74 1.24 -11.73
N THR A 39 4.59 1.86 -10.55
CA THR A 39 5.62 1.88 -9.49
C THR A 39 5.49 0.71 -8.52
N PHE A 40 4.39 -0.04 -8.58
CA PHE A 40 4.20 -1.19 -7.71
C PHE A 40 5.05 -2.36 -8.19
N PRO A 41 5.59 -3.17 -7.26
CA PRO A 41 6.44 -4.33 -7.59
C PRO A 41 5.59 -5.53 -8.02
N TRP A 42 4.77 -5.38 -9.06
CA TRP A 42 3.84 -6.41 -9.57
C TRP A 42 4.56 -7.69 -9.98
N ASP A 43 5.70 -7.60 -10.66
CA ASP A 43 6.49 -8.77 -11.04
C ASP A 43 7.00 -9.55 -9.82
N SER A 44 7.37 -8.84 -8.75
CA SER A 44 7.81 -9.47 -7.50
C SER A 44 6.64 -10.14 -6.79
N LEU A 45 5.46 -9.51 -6.81
CA LEU A 45 4.23 -10.11 -6.27
C LEU A 45 3.83 -11.36 -7.04
N GLU A 46 3.86 -11.33 -8.36
CA GLU A 46 3.53 -12.49 -9.19
C GLU A 46 4.48 -13.66 -8.90
N ASN A 47 5.79 -13.39 -8.83
CA ASN A 47 6.78 -14.42 -8.51
C ASN A 47 6.60 -14.99 -7.09
N GLU A 48 6.34 -14.14 -6.09
CA GLU A 48 6.09 -14.61 -4.73
C GLU A 48 4.80 -15.41 -4.65
N ALA A 49 3.71 -14.96 -5.31
CA ALA A 49 2.43 -15.65 -5.35
C ALA A 49 2.55 -17.04 -6.01
N ARG A 50 3.34 -17.20 -7.09
CA ARG A 50 3.62 -18.52 -7.68
C ARG A 50 4.39 -19.47 -6.75
N SER A 51 5.15 -18.93 -5.81
CA SER A 51 6.00 -19.71 -4.89
C SER A 51 5.38 -19.91 -3.50
N SER A 52 4.28 -19.23 -3.19
CA SER A 52 3.55 -19.25 -1.92
C SER A 52 2.07 -19.59 -2.16
N GLU A 53 1.25 -19.64 -1.11
CA GLU A 53 -0.19 -19.63 -1.30
C GLU A 53 -0.62 -18.25 -1.80
N THR A 54 -0.94 -18.15 -3.10
CA THR A 54 -1.37 -16.92 -3.78
C THR A 54 -2.43 -16.16 -2.97
N SER A 55 -3.44 -16.86 -2.46
CA SER A 55 -4.52 -16.28 -1.65
C SER A 55 -3.99 -15.63 -0.38
N GLU A 56 -3.05 -16.26 0.33
CA GLU A 56 -2.49 -15.76 1.59
C GLU A 56 -1.73 -14.44 1.40
N ILE A 57 -0.90 -14.32 0.34
CA ILE A 57 -0.16 -13.07 0.11
C ILE A 57 -1.08 -11.93 -0.32
N LEU A 58 -2.08 -12.19 -1.17
CA LEU A 58 -3.03 -11.17 -1.60
C LEU A 58 -3.94 -10.72 -0.45
N GLU A 59 -4.38 -11.64 0.41
CA GLU A 59 -5.14 -11.32 1.63
C GLU A 59 -4.32 -10.44 2.57
N ASN A 60 -3.03 -10.75 2.77
CA ASN A 60 -2.14 -9.91 3.57
C ASN A 60 -1.97 -8.50 2.98
N ILE A 61 -1.84 -8.37 1.66
CA ILE A 61 -1.79 -7.07 0.98
C ILE A 61 -3.12 -6.33 1.17
N LEU A 62 -4.25 -7.02 1.04
CA LEU A 62 -5.58 -6.45 1.21
C LEU A 62 -5.79 -5.90 2.63
N HIS A 63 -5.37 -6.63 3.66
CA HIS A 63 -5.37 -6.18 5.05
C HIS A 63 -4.44 -5.00 5.32
N LYS A 64 -3.33 -4.91 4.60
CA LYS A 64 -2.41 -3.78 4.72
C LYS A 64 -2.84 -2.56 3.92
N THR A 65 -3.81 -2.69 3.01
CA THR A 65 -4.28 -1.63 2.10
C THR A 65 -5.76 -1.31 2.28
N CYS A 66 -6.66 -1.85 1.46
CA CYS A 66 -8.07 -1.49 1.43
C CYS A 66 -8.80 -1.80 2.75
N LEU A 67 -8.45 -2.90 3.42
CA LEU A 67 -9.08 -3.32 4.69
C LEU A 67 -8.33 -2.77 5.92
N ASN A 68 -7.31 -1.95 5.72
CA ASN A 68 -6.56 -1.35 6.81
C ASN A 68 -7.42 -0.28 7.52
N PRO A 69 -7.40 -0.18 8.87
CA PRO A 69 -8.12 0.85 9.62
C PRO A 69 -7.85 2.29 9.15
N ILE A 70 -6.62 2.58 8.70
CA ILE A 70 -6.26 3.88 8.13
C ILE A 70 -7.08 4.16 6.87
N CYS A 71 -7.33 3.14 6.04
CA CYS A 71 -8.12 3.29 4.81
C CYS A 71 -9.60 3.57 5.15
N GLN A 72 -10.11 3.05 6.27
CA GLN A 72 -11.48 3.33 6.70
C GLN A 72 -11.65 4.79 7.19
N LYS A 73 -10.62 5.34 7.86
CA LYS A 73 -10.65 6.70 8.42
C LYS A 73 -10.25 7.77 7.40
N SER A 74 -9.25 7.48 6.59
CA SER A 74 -8.60 8.40 5.64
C SER A 74 -8.32 7.65 4.33
N PRO A 75 -9.37 7.36 3.55
CA PRO A 75 -9.25 6.56 2.33
C PRO A 75 -8.54 7.30 1.19
N PRO A 76 -7.69 6.60 0.43
CA PRO A 76 -7.35 7.01 -0.94
C PRO A 76 -8.62 7.17 -1.81
N SER A 77 -8.50 7.86 -2.95
CA SER A 77 -9.66 8.14 -3.80
C SER A 77 -10.38 6.85 -4.22
N LEU A 78 -11.71 6.91 -4.31
CA LEU A 78 -12.52 5.73 -4.63
C LEU A 78 -12.09 5.10 -5.96
N LYS A 79 -11.85 5.93 -6.98
CA LYS A 79 -11.33 5.50 -8.28
C LYS A 79 -9.99 4.76 -8.17
N TYR A 80 -9.10 5.24 -7.32
CA TYR A 80 -7.79 4.61 -7.11
C TYR A 80 -7.94 3.24 -6.43
N ARG A 81 -8.73 3.17 -5.35
CA ARG A 81 -8.99 1.91 -4.63
C ARG A 81 -9.66 0.86 -5.51
N ARG A 82 -10.67 1.25 -6.31
CA ARG A 82 -11.32 0.37 -7.28
C ARG A 82 -10.31 -0.21 -8.27
N ARG A 83 -9.48 0.64 -8.88
CA ARG A 83 -8.45 0.20 -9.81
C ARG A 83 -7.45 -0.75 -9.15
N PHE A 84 -7.02 -0.44 -7.93
CA PHE A 84 -6.10 -1.31 -7.19
C PHE A 84 -6.67 -2.71 -6.96
N LEU A 85 -7.92 -2.83 -6.48
CA LEU A 85 -8.56 -4.12 -6.31
C LEU A 85 -8.76 -4.86 -7.64
N MET A 86 -9.11 -4.15 -8.72
CA MET A 86 -9.22 -4.76 -10.04
C MET A 86 -7.88 -5.35 -10.54
N GLU A 87 -6.74 -4.70 -10.28
CA GLU A 87 -5.44 -5.27 -10.63
C GLU A 87 -5.12 -6.51 -9.78
N LEU A 88 -5.47 -6.52 -8.49
CA LEU A 88 -5.34 -7.72 -7.65
C LEU A 88 -6.22 -8.87 -8.13
N VAL A 89 -7.46 -8.58 -8.54
CA VAL A 89 -8.38 -9.59 -9.10
C VAL A 89 -7.80 -10.19 -10.37
N LYS A 90 -7.33 -9.36 -11.32
CA LYS A 90 -6.69 -9.84 -12.55
C LYS A 90 -5.49 -10.75 -12.26
N LEU A 91 -4.64 -10.36 -11.31
CA LEU A 91 -3.48 -11.15 -10.92
C LEU A 91 -3.91 -12.48 -10.30
N HIS A 92 -4.91 -12.48 -9.44
CA HIS A 92 -5.44 -13.69 -8.81
C HIS A 92 -6.03 -14.65 -9.84
N GLU A 93 -6.92 -14.16 -10.71
CA GLU A 93 -7.57 -14.94 -11.78
C GLU A 93 -6.57 -15.52 -12.79
N MET A 94 -5.43 -14.86 -12.99
CA MET A 94 -4.35 -15.38 -13.82
C MET A 94 -3.59 -16.55 -13.16
N LEU A 95 -3.49 -16.56 -11.83
CA LEU A 95 -2.65 -17.50 -11.08
C LEU A 95 -3.43 -18.70 -10.52
N THR A 96 -4.72 -18.53 -10.24
CA THR A 96 -5.56 -19.57 -9.65
C THR A 96 -7.00 -19.49 -10.16
N ALA A 97 -7.66 -20.65 -10.20
CA ALA A 97 -9.07 -20.78 -10.55
C ALA A 97 -9.98 -20.68 -9.31
N ASP A 98 -9.44 -20.90 -8.11
CA ASP A 98 -10.21 -20.81 -6.86
C ASP A 98 -10.51 -19.35 -6.54
N PRO A 99 -11.74 -18.98 -6.16
CA PRO A 99 -12.08 -17.61 -5.81
C PRO A 99 -11.50 -17.19 -4.44
N LEU A 100 -11.20 -15.90 -4.29
CA LEU A 100 -10.81 -15.30 -3.02
C LEU A 100 -11.93 -14.37 -2.56
N ASP A 101 -12.85 -14.90 -1.76
CA ASP A 101 -14.10 -14.23 -1.38
C ASP A 101 -13.87 -12.83 -0.78
N VAL A 102 -12.91 -12.71 0.15
CA VAL A 102 -12.57 -11.43 0.79
C VAL A 102 -12.17 -10.33 -0.21
N LEU A 103 -11.56 -10.69 -1.34
CA LEU A 103 -11.18 -9.76 -2.39
C LEU A 103 -12.41 -9.27 -3.16
N TYR A 104 -13.34 -10.17 -3.48
CA TYR A 104 -14.58 -9.83 -4.18
C TYR A 104 -15.57 -9.09 -3.28
N GLU A 105 -15.62 -9.41 -2.00
CA GLU A 105 -16.37 -8.66 -0.98
C GLU A 105 -15.87 -7.21 -0.92
N ALA A 106 -14.56 -7.01 -0.76
CA ALA A 106 -13.95 -5.68 -0.73
C ALA A 106 -14.23 -4.89 -2.02
N LEU A 107 -14.16 -5.54 -3.19
CA LEU A 107 -14.50 -4.89 -4.46
C LEU A 107 -15.98 -4.51 -4.52
N SER A 108 -16.87 -5.40 -4.09
CA SER A 108 -18.32 -5.17 -4.10
C SER A 108 -18.70 -3.98 -3.22
N GLU A 109 -18.13 -3.87 -2.02
CA GLU A 109 -18.31 -2.72 -1.14
C GLU A 109 -17.87 -1.40 -1.80
N LEU A 110 -16.73 -1.40 -2.50
CA LEU A 110 -16.28 -0.22 -3.25
C LEU A 110 -17.20 0.14 -4.42
N MET A 111 -17.82 -0.84 -5.08
CA MET A 111 -18.75 -0.59 -6.18
C MET A 111 -20.03 0.10 -5.68
N CYS A 112 -20.47 -0.20 -4.45
CA CYS A 112 -21.61 0.44 -3.81
C CYS A 112 -21.30 1.84 -3.23
N SER A 113 -20.02 2.20 -3.10
CA SER A 113 -19.58 3.47 -2.53
C SER A 113 -19.74 4.66 -3.49
N GLN A 114 -19.94 5.86 -2.94
CA GLN A 114 -20.06 7.11 -3.70
C GLN A 114 -18.72 7.86 -3.77
N GLU A 115 -18.47 8.56 -4.88
CA GLU A 115 -17.27 9.39 -5.01
C GLU A 115 -17.39 10.66 -4.15
N GLU A 116 -16.30 10.99 -3.45
CA GLU A 116 -16.17 12.22 -2.68
C GLU A 116 -15.26 13.22 -3.42
N ASN A 117 -15.43 14.51 -3.10
CA ASN A 117 -14.61 15.58 -3.67
C ASN A 117 -13.18 15.61 -3.12
N PHE A 118 -12.95 14.94 -1.99
CA PHE A 118 -11.68 14.83 -1.31
C PHE A 118 -11.27 13.37 -1.19
N CYS A 119 -9.96 13.15 -1.07
CA CYS A 119 -9.38 11.87 -0.73
C CYS A 119 -8.18 12.10 0.18
N TYR A 120 -7.54 11.02 0.62
CA TYR A 120 -6.41 11.11 1.52
C TYR A 120 -5.19 10.42 0.94
N LYS A 121 -4.04 11.10 1.04
CA LYS A 121 -2.73 10.44 0.97
C LYS A 121 -2.20 10.28 2.39
N THR A 122 -1.69 9.09 2.69
CA THR A 122 -1.11 8.79 3.99
C THR A 122 0.37 8.44 3.85
N TYR A 123 1.19 9.11 4.65
CA TYR A 123 2.64 8.93 4.73
C TYR A 123 2.98 8.26 6.07
N PHE A 124 3.81 7.22 6.02
CA PHE A 124 4.26 6.50 7.21
C PHE A 124 5.59 7.05 7.68
N LEU A 125 5.66 7.41 8.97
CA LEU A 125 6.86 7.94 9.60
C LEU A 125 7.77 6.79 10.07
N PRO A 126 9.10 7.01 10.16
CA PRO A 126 10.02 6.01 10.71
C PRO A 126 9.70 5.55 12.14
N THR A 127 8.96 6.38 12.90
CA THR A 127 8.48 6.06 14.26
C THR A 127 7.37 5.01 14.26
N GLY A 128 6.77 4.71 13.11
CA GLY A 128 5.60 3.84 12.96
C GLY A 128 4.27 4.59 12.93
N ASP A 129 4.28 5.91 13.15
CA ASP A 129 3.09 6.76 13.04
C ASP A 129 2.71 7.01 11.57
N ALA A 130 1.48 7.50 11.36
CA ALA A 130 0.97 7.81 10.03
C ALA A 130 0.39 9.23 9.99
N VAL A 131 0.73 9.97 8.93
CA VAL A 131 0.22 11.32 8.65
C VAL A 131 -0.65 11.27 7.41
N SER A 132 -1.95 11.53 7.57
CA SER A 132 -2.92 11.55 6.48
C SER A 132 -3.29 12.98 6.10
N LEU A 133 -3.08 13.34 4.83
CA LEU A 133 -3.38 14.64 4.27
C LEU A 133 -4.62 14.53 3.40
N ALA A 134 -5.65 15.34 3.67
CA ALA A 134 -6.80 15.48 2.81
C ALA A 134 -6.38 16.26 1.55
N GLU A 135 -6.71 15.76 0.37
CA GLU A 135 -6.42 16.37 -0.93
C GLU A 135 -7.69 16.45 -1.79
N ASN A 136 -7.77 17.48 -2.63
CA ASN A 136 -8.81 17.56 -3.66
C ASN A 136 -8.58 16.46 -4.70
N VAL A 137 -9.65 15.76 -5.09
CA VAL A 137 -9.57 14.81 -6.22
C VAL A 137 -9.34 15.56 -7.54
N ALA A 138 -9.87 16.77 -7.68
CA ALA A 138 -9.70 17.61 -8.86
C ALA A 138 -8.40 18.41 -8.80
N LEU A 139 -7.56 18.26 -9.84
CA LEU A 139 -6.32 19.03 -10.01
C LEU A 139 -6.57 20.55 -10.13
N ILE A 140 -7.74 20.94 -10.64
CA ILE A 140 -8.21 22.33 -10.65
C ILE A 140 -9.56 22.35 -9.97
N SER A 141 -9.70 23.18 -8.94
CA SER A 141 -10.96 23.41 -8.25
C SER A 141 -11.15 24.91 -8.05
N GLN A 142 -12.35 25.40 -8.36
CA GLN A 142 -12.72 26.81 -8.19
C GLN A 142 -11.75 27.81 -8.83
N GLY A 143 -11.17 27.46 -10.00
CA GLY A 143 -10.24 28.34 -10.72
C GLY A 143 -8.82 28.40 -10.17
N THR A 144 -8.48 27.57 -9.19
CA THR A 144 -7.11 27.41 -8.65
C THR A 144 -6.67 25.95 -8.71
N THR A 145 -5.36 25.68 -8.59
CA THR A 145 -4.88 24.31 -8.41
C THR A 145 -5.52 23.70 -7.16
N GLY A 146 -6.02 22.47 -7.26
CA GLY A 146 -6.58 21.74 -6.15
C GLY A 146 -5.58 21.59 -5.01
N LEU A 147 -6.08 21.39 -3.80
CA LEU A 147 -5.25 21.14 -2.63
C LEU A 147 -4.54 19.79 -2.79
N VAL A 148 -3.28 19.81 -3.23
CA VAL A 148 -2.45 18.63 -3.49
C VAL A 148 -1.08 18.82 -2.85
N THR A 149 -0.50 17.75 -2.33
CA THR A 149 0.86 17.76 -1.79
C THR A 149 1.86 17.83 -2.94
N TRP A 150 2.71 18.85 -2.91
CA TRP A 150 3.80 19.04 -3.87
C TRP A 150 5.05 18.28 -3.44
N GLU A 151 5.84 17.83 -4.41
CA GLU A 151 7.07 17.07 -4.14
C GLU A 151 8.07 17.85 -3.28
N ALA A 152 8.18 19.17 -3.49
CA ALA A 152 9.02 20.04 -2.67
C ALA A 152 8.62 20.05 -1.18
N ALA A 153 7.33 19.88 -0.87
CA ALA A 153 6.87 19.79 0.52
C ALA A 153 7.30 18.47 1.17
N LEU A 154 7.38 17.38 0.39
CA LEU A 154 7.90 16.10 0.87
C LEU A 154 9.39 16.19 1.17
N TYR A 155 10.20 16.76 0.28
CA TYR A 155 11.63 16.99 0.54
C TYR A 155 11.86 17.88 1.77
N LEU A 156 11.04 18.91 1.96
CA LEU A 156 11.11 19.75 3.15
C LEU A 156 10.76 18.97 4.43
N ALA A 157 9.76 18.10 4.37
CA ALA A 157 9.37 17.26 5.50
C ALA A 157 10.47 16.25 5.86
N GLU A 158 11.08 15.61 4.86
CA GLU A 158 12.24 14.73 5.06
C GLU A 158 13.40 15.48 5.70
N TRP A 159 13.77 16.65 5.16
CA TRP A 159 14.80 17.50 5.75
C TRP A 159 14.47 17.90 7.20
N ALA A 160 13.21 18.25 7.49
CA ALA A 160 12.80 18.62 8.84
C ALA A 160 12.89 17.44 9.83
N LEU A 161 12.58 16.22 9.38
CA LEU A 161 12.74 14.99 10.17
C LEU A 161 14.21 14.64 10.44
N GLU A 162 15.12 15.04 9.56
CA GLU A 162 16.57 14.86 9.75
C GLU A 162 17.19 15.95 10.65
N ASN A 163 16.55 17.11 10.77
CA ASN A 163 17.05 18.29 11.49
C ASN A 163 16.13 18.69 12.66
N THR A 164 15.64 17.70 13.40
CA THR A 164 14.66 17.90 14.51
C THR A 164 15.15 18.85 15.60
N GLU A 165 16.46 18.96 15.80
CA GLU A 165 17.09 19.86 16.75
C GLU A 165 16.79 21.34 16.49
N ILE A 166 16.49 21.73 15.24
CA ILE A 166 16.11 23.09 14.85
C ILE A 166 14.72 23.47 15.37
N PHE A 167 13.88 22.46 15.66
CA PHE A 167 12.49 22.61 16.08
C PHE A 167 12.28 22.38 17.59
N ASN A 168 13.30 21.89 18.30
CA ASN A 168 13.24 21.72 19.74
C ASN A 168 13.15 23.10 20.44
N ASN A 169 12.18 23.27 21.36
CA ASN A 169 11.90 24.49 22.13
C ASN A 169 11.31 25.69 21.35
N LYS A 170 10.49 25.44 20.33
CA LYS A 170 9.67 26.46 19.67
C LYS A 170 8.20 26.35 20.02
#